data_AF-A0A6G1GQM3-F1
#
_entry.id   AF-A0A6G1GQM3-F1
#
_cell.length_a   1.000
_cell.length_b   1.000
_cell.length_c   1.000
_cell.angle_alpha   90.00
_cell.angle_beta   90.00
_cell.angle_gamma   90.00
#
_symmetry.space_group_name_H-M   'P 1'
#
loop_
_entity.id
_entity.type
_entity.pdbx_description
1 polymer ?
#
loop_
_entity_poly.entity_id
_entity_poly.type
_entity_poly.pdbx_seq_one_letter_code
_entity_poly.pdbx_strand_id
1 'polypeptide(L)'
;MSSIITSIRDLFASLIELITSIFRTIIDLITTVITSLFNFVTGFFTMVFDSARGVVNGLGGLGKFVISNFVVLAIIALAGVFYLQFQRNQGKTVKVGNKKIN
;
A
#
# COMPACT_ATOMS: atom_id res chain seq x y z
N MET A 1 -56.11 -5.86 -9.08
CA MET A 1 -55.10 -6.90 -8.70
C MET A 1 -53.72 -6.67 -9.32
N SER A 2 -53.59 -5.94 -10.44
CA SER A 2 -52.29 -5.64 -11.07
C SER A 2 -51.35 -4.78 -10.20
N SER A 3 -51.87 -3.79 -9.47
CA SER A 3 -51.03 -2.84 -8.71
C SER A 3 -50.22 -3.49 -7.59
N ILE A 4 -50.77 -4.47 -6.89
CA ILE A 4 -50.07 -5.17 -5.78
C ILE A 4 -48.87 -5.96 -6.31
N ILE A 5 -49.03 -6.63 -7.44
CA ILE A 5 -47.97 -7.42 -8.06
C ILE A 5 -46.84 -6.51 -8.57
N THR A 6 -47.18 -5.35 -9.13
CA THR A 6 -46.19 -4.35 -9.55
C THR A 6 -45.42 -3.80 -8.34
N SER A 7 -46.11 -3.38 -7.28
CA SER A 7 -45.45 -2.84 -6.08
C SER A 7 -44.52 -3.87 -5.41
N ILE A 8 -44.90 -5.15 -5.38
CA ILE A 8 -44.01 -6.20 -4.86
C ILE A 8 -42.75 -6.35 -5.74
N ARG A 9 -42.88 -6.31 -7.06
CA ARG A 9 -41.73 -6.37 -7.98
C ARG A 9 -40.81 -5.17 -7.80
N ASP A 10 -41.37 -3.98 -7.64
CA ASP A 10 -40.60 -2.75 -7.41
C ASP A 10 -39.85 -2.80 -6.08
N LEU A 11 -40.45 -3.36 -5.03
CA LEU A 11 -39.77 -3.59 -3.75
C LEU A 11 -38.58 -4.54 -3.92
N PHE A 12 -38.74 -5.67 -4.62
CA PHE A 12 -37.63 -6.58 -4.88
C PHE A 12 -36.52 -5.94 -5.73
N ALA A 13 -36.88 -5.15 -6.74
CA ALA A 13 -35.92 -4.42 -7.55
C ALA A 13 -35.11 -3.44 -6.69
N SER A 14 -35.78 -2.66 -5.83
CA SER A 14 -35.11 -1.71 -4.93
C SER A 14 -34.15 -2.37 -3.94
N LEU A 15 -34.48 -3.57 -3.44
CA LEU A 15 -33.60 -4.32 -2.55
C LEU A 15 -32.35 -4.81 -3.28
N ILE A 16 -32.48 -5.27 -4.52
CA ILE A 16 -31.34 -5.70 -5.35
C ILE A 16 -30.46 -4.50 -5.69
N GLU A 17 -31.05 -3.35 -6.02
CA GLU A 17 -30.32 -2.12 -6.29
C GLU A 17 -29.56 -1.62 -5.06
N LEU A 18 -30.17 -1.65 -3.88
CA LEU A 18 -29.53 -1.32 -2.62
C LEU A 18 -28.30 -2.20 -2.37
N ILE A 19 -28.47 -3.52 -2.49
CA ILE A 19 -27.37 -4.48 -2.29
C ILE A 19 -26.24 -4.20 -3.29
N THR A 20 -26.59 -4.03 -4.57
CA THR A 20 -25.62 -3.71 -5.62
C THR A 20 -24.88 -2.39 -5.34
N SER A 21 -25.60 -1.37 -4.85
CA SER A 21 -25.00 -0.09 -4.48
C SER A 21 -23.98 -0.24 -3.36
N ILE A 22 -24.27 -1.06 -2.33
CA ILE A 22 -23.33 -1.32 -1.23
C ILE A 22 -22.04 -1.94 -1.76
N PHE A 23 -22.14 -2.95 -2.63
CA PHE A 23 -20.97 -3.59 -3.23
C PHE A 23 -20.14 -2.62 -4.08
N ARG A 24 -20.79 -1.75 -4.87
CA ARG A 24 -20.11 -0.72 -5.66
C ARG A 24 -19.34 0.24 -4.76
N THR A 25 -19.96 0.75 -3.70
CA THR A 25 -19.30 1.65 -2.74
C THR A 25 -18.06 0.99 -2.12
N ILE A 26 -18.12 -0.29 -1.76
CA ILE A 26 -16.97 -1.00 -1.20
C ILE A 26 -15.83 -1.10 -2.22
N ILE A 27 -16.15 -1.45 -3.47
CA ILE A 27 -15.16 -1.55 -4.56
C ILE A 27 -14.52 -0.18 -4.82
N ASP A 28 -15.31 0.89 -4.84
CA ASP A 28 -14.84 2.25 -5.06
C ASP A 28 -13.90 2.72 -3.95
N LEU A 29 -14.22 2.39 -2.69
CA LEU A 29 -13.34 2.67 -1.54
C LEU A 29 -12.01 1.94 -1.66
N ILE A 30 -12.04 0.64 -1.99
CA ILE A 30 -10.81 -0.17 -2.18
C ILE A 30 -9.97 0.44 -3.30
N THR A 31 -10.59 0.76 -4.43
CA THR A 31 -9.91 1.34 -5.60
C THR A 31 -9.29 2.68 -5.23
N THR A 32 -10.03 3.53 -4.51
CA THR A 32 -9.55 4.83 -4.03
C THR A 32 -8.32 4.69 -3.12
N VAL A 33 -8.35 3.74 -2.17
CA VAL A 33 -7.21 3.49 -1.27
C VAL A 33 -5.99 3.02 -2.07
N ILE A 34 -6.17 2.07 -2.99
CA ILE A 34 -5.08 1.56 -3.84
C ILE A 34 -4.50 2.70 -4.70
N THR A 35 -5.34 3.45 -5.40
CA THR A 35 -4.91 4.58 -6.23
C THR A 35 -4.21 5.66 -5.41
N SER A 36 -4.71 5.96 -4.22
CA SER A 36 -4.07 6.92 -3.29
C SER A 36 -2.68 6.45 -2.88
N LEU A 37 -2.53 5.16 -2.54
CA LEU A 37 -1.23 4.58 -2.19
C LEU A 37 -0.25 4.63 -3.38
N PHE A 38 -0.71 4.27 -4.57
CA PHE A 38 0.11 4.38 -5.78
C PHE A 38 0.55 5.82 -6.04
N ASN A 39 -0.38 6.78 -6.00
CA ASN A 39 -0.08 8.19 -6.21
C ASN A 39 0.88 8.73 -5.14
N PHE A 40 0.74 8.31 -3.89
CA PHE A 40 1.66 8.68 -2.81
C PHE A 40 3.07 8.17 -3.08
N VAL A 41 3.22 6.89 -3.44
CA VAL A 41 4.53 6.28 -3.74
C VAL A 41 5.16 6.96 -4.95
N THR A 42 4.41 7.13 -6.04
CA THR A 42 4.90 7.81 -7.24
C THR A 42 5.28 9.25 -6.93
N GLY A 43 4.44 9.99 -6.20
CA GLY A 43 4.73 11.37 -5.78
C GLY A 43 5.98 11.49 -4.93
N PHE A 44 6.19 10.56 -3.99
CA PHE A 44 7.40 10.49 -3.18
C PHE A 44 8.65 10.29 -4.05
N PHE A 45 8.63 9.32 -4.98
CA PHE A 45 9.77 9.10 -5.87
C PHE A 45 10.01 10.29 -6.79
N THR A 46 8.98 10.89 -7.37
CA THR A 46 9.10 12.11 -8.18
C THR A 46 9.74 13.23 -7.38
N MET A 47 9.29 13.48 -6.15
CA MET A 47 9.88 14.49 -5.26
C MET A 47 11.36 14.21 -4.99
N VAL A 48 11.73 12.97 -4.72
CA VAL A 48 13.13 12.57 -4.51
C VAL A 48 13.95 12.80 -5.79
N PHE A 49 13.45 12.38 -6.94
CA PHE A 49 14.14 12.56 -8.22
C PHE A 49 14.28 14.03 -8.61
N ASP A 50 13.25 14.84 -8.41
CA ASP A 50 13.29 16.27 -8.74
C ASP A 50 14.19 17.04 -7.78
N SER A 51 14.15 16.72 -6.48
CA SER A 51 15.10 17.25 -5.50
C SER A 51 16.53 16.89 -5.89
N ALA A 52 16.76 15.63 -6.26
CA ALA A 52 18.08 15.18 -6.67
C ALA A 52 18.54 15.81 -7.99
N ARG A 53 17.65 15.99 -8.97
CA ARG A 53 17.93 16.76 -10.20
C ARG A 53 18.26 18.21 -9.90
N GLY A 54 17.53 18.86 -8.99
CA GLY A 54 17.83 20.22 -8.51
C GLY A 54 19.24 20.30 -7.92
N VAL A 55 19.62 19.32 -7.10
CA VAL A 55 20.97 19.19 -6.53
C VAL A 55 22.02 18.95 -7.62
N VAL A 56 21.76 18.09 -8.61
CA VAL A 56 22.68 17.85 -9.74
C VAL A 56 22.90 19.12 -10.57
N ASN A 57 21.81 19.84 -10.87
CA ASN A 57 21.89 21.07 -11.65
C ASN A 57 22.59 22.19 -10.87
N GLY A 58 22.50 22.19 -9.54
CA GLY A 58 23.17 23.17 -8.67
C GLY A 58 24.63 22.84 -8.32
N LEU A 59 25.04 21.57 -8.33
CA LEU A 59 26.36 21.12 -7.83
C LEU A 59 27.20 20.35 -8.87
N GLY A 60 26.73 20.19 -10.10
CA GLY A 60 27.46 19.44 -11.14
C GLY A 60 27.56 17.94 -10.84
N GLY A 61 28.63 17.28 -11.32
CA GLY A 61 28.80 15.82 -11.34
C GLY A 61 28.63 15.09 -9.99
N LEU A 62 28.70 15.79 -8.86
CA LEU A 62 28.44 15.26 -7.52
C LEU A 62 26.99 14.81 -7.33
N GLY A 63 26.01 15.53 -7.88
CA GLY A 63 24.61 15.12 -7.76
C GLY A 63 24.32 13.82 -8.52
N LYS A 64 25.00 13.60 -9.65
CA LYS A 64 24.90 12.36 -10.43
C LYS A 64 25.46 11.17 -9.66
N PHE A 65 26.50 11.40 -8.85
CA PHE A 65 27.07 10.39 -7.94
C PHE A 65 26.09 10.02 -6.82
N VAL A 66 25.42 10.99 -6.20
CA VAL A 66 24.43 10.72 -5.13
C VAL A 66 23.22 9.94 -5.66
N ILE A 67 22.67 10.29 -6.83
CA ILE A 67 21.56 9.56 -7.46
C ILE A 67 21.97 8.12 -7.80
N SER A 68 23.15 7.94 -8.38
CA SER A 68 23.65 6.61 -8.75
C SER A 68 23.84 5.70 -7.53
N ASN A 69 24.25 6.27 -6.40
CA ASN A 69 24.46 5.50 -5.17
C ASN A 69 23.18 5.35 -4.32
N PHE A 70 22.16 6.19 -4.52
CA PHE A 70 20.91 6.11 -3.77
C PHE A 70 20.23 4.74 -3.91
N VAL A 71 20.22 4.16 -5.11
CA VAL A 71 19.67 2.81 -5.33
C VAL A 71 20.43 1.76 -4.52
N VAL A 72 21.76 1.83 -4.51
CA VAL A 72 22.63 0.91 -3.74
C VAL A 72 22.40 1.09 -2.24
N LEU A 73 22.33 2.33 -1.75
CA LEU A 73 22.03 2.64 -0.35
C LEU A 73 20.64 2.17 0.06
N ALA A 74 19.64 2.30 -0.81
CA ALA A 74 18.28 1.81 -0.57
C ALA A 74 18.25 0.27 -0.44
N ILE A 75 18.97 -0.44 -1.31
CA ILE A 75 19.11 -1.90 -1.22
C ILE A 75 19.80 -2.31 0.09
N ILE A 76 20.89 -1.65 0.46
CA ILE A 76 21.61 -1.92 1.73
C ILE A 76 20.69 -1.65 2.93
N ALA A 77 19.95 -0.54 2.93
CA ALA A 77 19.02 -0.20 3.99
C ALA A 77 17.90 -1.25 4.13
N LEU A 78 17.29 -1.67 3.01
CA LEU A 78 16.27 -2.71 3.01
C LEU A 78 16.81 -4.06 3.51
N ALA A 79 17.99 -4.46 3.04
CA ALA A 79 18.66 -5.68 3.51
C ALA A 79 18.96 -5.62 5.01
N GLY A 80 19.41 -4.46 5.51
CA GLY A 80 19.67 -4.23 6.93
C GLY A 80 18.40 -4.33 7.79
N VAL A 81 17.31 -3.68 7.37
CA VAL A 81 16.01 -3.77 8.07
C VAL A 81 15.49 -5.21 8.08
N PHE A 82 15.55 -5.90 6.93
CA PHE A 82 15.13 -7.29 6.82
C PHE A 82 15.96 -8.20 7.74
N TYR A 83 17.28 -8.04 7.74
CA TYR A 83 18.19 -8.81 8.60
C TYR A 83 17.89 -8.57 10.09
N LEU A 84 17.71 -7.31 10.51
CA LEU A 84 17.36 -6.97 11.89
C LEU A 84 16.00 -7.54 12.29
N GLN A 85 15.03 -7.53 11.38
CA GLN A 85 13.72 -8.15 11.62
C GLN A 85 13.83 -9.68 11.75
N PHE A 86 14.67 -10.31 10.93
CA PHE A 86 14.94 -11.74 11.01
C PHE A 86 15.64 -12.12 12.32
N GLN A 87 16.62 -11.32 12.77
CA GLN A 87 17.31 -11.52 14.05
C GLN A 87 16.36 -11.33 15.24
N ARG A 88 15.50 -10.30 15.21
CA ARG A 88 14.46 -10.08 16.23
C ARG A 88 13.49 -11.25 16.36
N ASN A 89 13.20 -11.94 15.25
CA ASN A 89 12.31 -13.09 15.25
C ASN A 89 12.98 -14.39 15.70
N GLN A 90 14.31 -14.51 15.63
CA GLN A 90 15.04 -15.69 16.13
C GLN A 90 15.16 -15.73 17.67
N GLY A 91 15.03 -14.59 18.36
CA GLY A 91 15.03 -14.52 19.82
C GLY A 91 13.69 -14.85 20.50
N LYS A 92 12.64 -15.14 19.72
CA LYS A 92 11.35 -15.58 20.28
C LYS A 92 11.42 -17.09 20.52
N THR A 93 11.62 -17.50 21.77
CA THR A 93 11.46 -18.92 22.17
C THR A 93 10.11 -19.41 21.67
N VAL A 94 10.09 -20.35 20.74
CA VAL A 94 8.86 -21.03 20.33
C VAL A 94 8.36 -21.78 21.56
N LYS A 95 7.31 -21.27 22.21
CA LYS A 95 6.66 -21.97 23.32
C LYS A 95 5.88 -23.15 22.75
N VAL A 96 6.55 -24.28 22.56
CA VAL A 96 5.86 -25.57 22.47
C VAL A 96 5.51 -26.00 23.89
N GLY A 97 4.22 -25.99 24.23
CA GLY A 97 3.66 -26.51 25.49
C GLY A 97 4.48 -26.25 26.77
N ASN A 98 4.16 -25.19 27.53
CA ASN A 98 4.63 -24.89 28.89
C ASN A 98 6.14 -25.01 29.24
N LYS A 99 7.04 -25.34 28.31
CA LYS A 99 8.48 -25.47 28.61
C LYS A 99 9.30 -24.55 27.71
N LYS A 100 9.93 -23.55 28.34
CA LYS A 100 11.04 -22.81 27.72
C LYS A 100 12.23 -23.76 27.64
N ILE A 101 12.75 -23.98 26.44
CA ILE A 101 14.03 -24.64 26.22
C ILE A 101 15.03 -23.51 25.96
N ASN A 102 16.06 -23.43 26.80
CA ASN A 102 17.21 -22.53 26.67
C ASN A 102 18.09 -23.03 25.53
#